data_AF-A0A6F8XMJ9-F1
#
_entry.id   AF-A0A6F8XMJ9-F1
#
_cell.length_a   1.000
_cell.length_b   1.000
_cell.length_c   1.000
_cell.angle_alpha   90.00
_cell.angle_beta   90.00
_cell.angle_gamma   90.00
#
_symmetry.space_group_name_H-M   'P 1'
#
loop_
_entity.id
_entity.type
_entity.pdbx_description
1 polymer ?
#
loop_
_entity_poly.entity_id
_entity_poly.type
_entity_poly.pdbx_seq_one_letter_code
_entity_poly.pdbx_strand_id
1 'polypeptide(L)'
;MTIVGVPTSAAVAAPAAAQRLTGSHNERPDKPTGLTTSPTTDCTATSPTIVGDEQVTLYAPVYDRDGGVLGVEFSLWETSAPHTILLSSKPHLLTVSSGSTAVLVVPVATLRAAAGGAITQFSWKVRATDFHKTSAWSATCHFRADPTRTDAPVVTPPAEGSATVGKPVTIAVSPAPTGSTPSGYLYQLNADPPSQVTAATDGTASITVVPTRFTNTLAVTGISAGGNLGDSTTISFTAAPAPPAADGDFTGDDITDLITVGGVHGLPSGLWLAVGDGTGAISPAATNLGAYGNGGTNSPTAFNGAQIVTGRFFGSGPQDILVYYPTGQNPGGGVVLKGNGDGSPIRADLSGNSVSIFAGMLGDINNLNPIQLASAGNSSGHGLTAPDLIAISGDDSVGYYLNYYARQADGALNYNFPTQLNTPTPTGAWTGTPGPSPPLRRRPGPRCSSGNRPPESSTCGTTSPTTSTLPPSRTPNTHSPVAGTPVKT
;
A
#
# COMPACT_ATOMS: atom_id res chain seq x y z
N MET A 1 28.65 -22.66 -16.39
CA MET A 1 30.13 -22.75 -16.35
C MET A 1 30.59 -22.90 -17.79
N THR A 2 30.80 -21.77 -18.47
CA THR A 2 31.30 -21.68 -19.85
C THR A 2 32.21 -20.46 -19.86
N ILE A 3 33.51 -20.69 -19.99
CA ILE A 3 34.54 -19.64 -20.00
C ILE A 3 34.74 -19.22 -21.45
N VAL A 4 34.49 -17.94 -21.76
CA VAL A 4 34.69 -17.37 -23.10
C VAL A 4 35.68 -16.21 -23.02
N GLY A 5 36.83 -16.42 -23.66
CA GLY A 5 37.55 -15.45 -24.49
C GLY A 5 38.17 -14.20 -23.83
N VAL A 6 39.46 -14.30 -23.48
CA VAL A 6 40.34 -13.13 -23.26
C VAL A 6 40.74 -12.54 -24.62
N PRO A 7 40.56 -11.23 -24.89
CA PRO A 7 41.13 -10.60 -26.07
C PRO A 7 42.61 -10.23 -25.84
N THR A 8 43.38 -10.47 -26.90
CA THR A 8 44.81 -10.18 -27.08
C THR A 8 45.15 -8.70 -26.89
N SER A 9 46.19 -8.44 -26.08
CA SER A 9 46.80 -7.13 -25.87
C SER A 9 47.38 -6.55 -27.16
N ALA A 10 46.85 -5.40 -27.59
CA ALA A 10 47.53 -4.54 -28.54
C ALA A 10 48.60 -3.72 -27.80
N ALA A 11 49.86 -3.87 -28.20
CA ALA A 11 50.96 -3.03 -27.75
C ALA A 11 50.75 -1.61 -28.27
N VAL A 12 50.35 -0.70 -27.38
CA VAL A 12 50.38 0.75 -27.64
C VAL A 12 51.84 1.19 -27.56
N ALA A 13 52.35 1.74 -28.67
CA ALA A 13 53.68 2.33 -28.74
C ALA A 13 53.82 3.43 -27.67
N ALA A 14 54.85 3.31 -26.83
CA ALA A 14 55.22 4.36 -25.88
C ALA A 14 55.61 5.62 -26.67
N PRO A 15 55.01 6.79 -26.39
CA PRO A 15 55.47 8.03 -26.99
C PRO A 15 56.90 8.30 -26.53
N ALA A 16 57.74 8.73 -27.47
CA ALA A 16 59.12 9.14 -27.20
C ALA A 16 59.12 10.20 -26.09
N ALA A 17 59.81 9.90 -24.99
CA ALA A 17 60.04 10.83 -23.90
C ALA A 17 60.90 11.98 -24.41
N ALA A 18 60.25 13.09 -24.81
CA ALA A 18 60.90 14.38 -24.85
C ALA A 18 61.25 14.75 -23.41
N GLN A 19 62.49 14.48 -23.00
CA GLN A 19 63.06 15.07 -21.80
C GLN A 19 63.15 16.58 -22.02
N ARG A 20 62.06 17.27 -21.68
CA ARG A 20 62.06 18.72 -21.53
C ARG A 20 62.87 19.03 -20.29
N LEU A 21 64.15 19.34 -20.47
CA LEU A 21 64.97 20.08 -19.51
C LEU A 21 64.39 21.50 -19.38
N THR A 22 63.23 21.62 -18.74
CA THR A 22 62.80 22.87 -18.11
C THR A 22 63.35 22.86 -16.70
N GLY A 23 64.05 23.91 -16.29
CA GLY A 23 64.11 24.22 -14.86
C GLY A 23 62.66 24.42 -14.42
N SER A 24 62.03 23.38 -13.88
CA SER A 24 60.60 23.39 -13.55
C SER A 24 60.45 24.31 -12.36
N HIS A 25 60.09 25.55 -12.66
CA HIS A 25 59.72 26.50 -11.64
C HIS A 25 58.46 25.96 -10.97
N ASN A 26 58.57 25.62 -9.68
CA ASN A 26 57.49 25.17 -8.82
C ASN A 26 56.22 25.99 -9.08
N GLU A 27 55.15 25.38 -9.57
CA GLU A 27 53.84 26.00 -9.67
C GLU A 27 53.21 26.04 -8.27
N ARG A 28 52.13 26.81 -8.09
CA ARG A 28 51.36 26.74 -6.85
C ARG A 28 50.30 25.65 -7.03
N PRO A 29 49.89 24.94 -5.96
CA PRO A 29 48.75 24.05 -6.05
C PRO A 29 47.50 24.79 -6.57
N ASP A 30 46.64 24.08 -7.29
CA ASP A 30 45.40 24.63 -7.84
C ASP A 30 44.44 25.02 -6.71
N LYS A 31 43.61 26.04 -6.97
CA LYS A 31 42.53 26.41 -6.06
C LYS A 31 41.57 25.21 -5.94
N PRO A 32 41.31 24.68 -4.73
CA PRO A 32 40.39 23.56 -4.57
C PRO A 32 38.98 23.90 -5.08
N THR A 33 38.36 22.94 -5.77
CA THR A 33 37.00 22.99 -6.32
C THR A 33 36.28 21.66 -6.09
N GLY A 34 34.97 21.57 -6.36
CA GLY A 34 34.21 20.32 -6.17
C GLY A 34 34.06 19.93 -4.70
N LEU A 35 33.93 20.91 -3.81
CA LEU A 35 33.79 20.71 -2.39
C LEU A 35 32.45 20.04 -2.06
N THR A 36 32.46 19.04 -1.19
CA THR A 36 31.26 18.32 -0.74
C THR A 36 31.31 18.04 0.76
N THR A 37 30.18 17.62 1.31
CA THR A 37 30.00 17.26 2.71
C THR A 37 29.33 15.88 2.83
N SER A 38 29.44 15.26 4.00
CA SER A 38 28.60 14.12 4.42
C SER A 38 28.01 14.42 5.80
N PRO A 39 26.68 14.44 5.97
CA PRO A 39 25.65 14.32 4.93
C PRO A 39 25.80 15.36 3.82
N THR A 40 25.32 15.04 2.61
CA THR A 40 25.50 15.90 1.43
C THR A 40 24.75 17.21 1.58
N THR A 41 25.47 18.32 1.45
CA THR A 41 24.92 19.68 1.40
C THR A 41 25.32 20.37 0.10
N ASP A 42 24.50 21.32 -0.33
CA ASP A 42 24.90 22.22 -1.43
C ASP A 42 25.85 23.29 -0.88
N CYS A 43 27.13 23.18 -1.25
CA CYS A 43 28.19 24.08 -0.80
C CYS A 43 27.82 25.57 -0.97
N THR A 44 27.23 25.96 -2.09
CA THR A 44 27.03 27.38 -2.44
C THR A 44 25.56 27.81 -2.45
N ALA A 45 24.65 27.00 -1.92
CA ALA A 45 23.23 27.35 -1.88
C ALA A 45 22.96 28.63 -1.08
N THR A 46 22.05 29.45 -1.60
CA THR A 46 21.53 30.65 -0.90
C THR A 46 20.76 30.28 0.37
N SER A 47 20.10 29.11 0.36
CA SER A 47 19.48 28.49 1.52
C SER A 47 20.23 27.20 1.84
N PRO A 48 21.22 27.23 2.75
CA PRO A 48 22.05 26.07 3.03
C PRO A 48 21.23 24.90 3.58
N THR A 49 21.60 23.68 3.16
CA THR A 49 21.02 22.44 3.67
C THR A 49 21.15 22.35 5.19
N ILE A 50 20.07 21.92 5.86
CA ILE A 50 20.09 21.63 7.30
C ILE A 50 20.51 20.16 7.47
N VAL A 51 21.56 19.93 8.25
CA VAL A 51 22.01 18.60 8.67
C VAL A 51 21.62 18.37 10.12
N GLY A 52 21.42 17.10 10.48
CA GLY A 52 21.04 16.71 11.83
C GLY A 52 22.14 16.87 12.87
N ASP A 53 21.84 16.35 14.05
CA ASP A 53 22.64 16.37 15.26
C ASP A 53 23.73 15.30 15.25
N GLU A 54 24.56 15.32 14.21
CA GLU A 54 25.62 14.35 13.94
C GLU A 54 26.92 15.03 13.52
N GLN A 55 27.98 14.22 13.32
CA GLN A 55 29.23 14.73 12.79
C GLN A 55 29.08 15.08 11.30
N VAL A 56 29.79 16.12 10.85
CA VAL A 56 29.83 16.50 9.44
C VAL A 56 31.23 16.25 8.91
N THR A 57 31.34 15.58 7.76
CA THR A 57 32.63 15.37 7.10
C THR A 57 32.77 16.32 5.92
N LEU A 58 33.88 17.04 5.81
CA LEU A 58 34.19 17.97 4.73
C LEU A 58 35.18 17.31 3.76
N TYR A 59 34.88 17.40 2.46
CA TYR A 59 35.69 16.79 1.40
C TYR A 59 36.20 17.86 0.44
N ALA A 60 37.50 17.82 0.16
CA ALA A 60 38.18 18.76 -0.71
C ALA A 60 39.11 18.06 -1.71
N PRO A 61 38.71 17.92 -2.98
CA PRO A 61 39.63 17.56 -4.04
C PRO A 61 40.77 18.60 -4.14
N VAL A 62 42.02 18.11 -4.13
CA VAL A 62 43.21 18.96 -4.24
C VAL A 62 44.12 18.45 -5.35
N TYR A 63 44.76 19.39 -6.05
CA TYR A 63 45.60 19.07 -7.19
C TYR A 63 46.76 20.08 -7.28
N ASP A 64 47.90 19.56 -7.71
CA ASP A 64 49.08 20.32 -8.09
C ASP A 64 49.62 19.71 -9.38
N ARG A 65 49.91 20.58 -10.36
CA ARG A 65 50.45 20.18 -11.67
C ARG A 65 51.84 19.56 -11.54
N ASP A 66 52.60 19.93 -10.53
CA ASP A 66 53.91 19.34 -10.22
C ASP A 66 53.78 17.97 -9.54
N GLY A 67 52.56 17.58 -9.13
CA GLY A 67 52.28 16.32 -8.45
C GLY A 67 52.63 16.39 -6.96
N GLY A 68 53.14 15.27 -6.41
CA GLY A 68 53.66 15.24 -5.04
C GLY A 68 52.62 15.16 -3.91
N VAL A 69 53.07 15.51 -2.70
CA VAL A 69 52.27 15.48 -1.46
C VAL A 69 51.88 16.91 -1.09
N LEU A 70 50.59 17.11 -0.85
CA LEU A 70 50.00 18.39 -0.50
C LEU A 70 49.57 18.40 0.97
N GLY A 71 49.95 19.43 1.71
CA GLY A 71 49.34 19.80 2.98
C GLY A 71 48.04 20.55 2.75
N VAL A 72 47.00 20.20 3.51
CA VAL A 72 45.66 20.77 3.34
C VAL A 72 45.19 21.49 4.60
N GLU A 73 44.73 22.72 4.42
CA GLU A 73 44.22 23.60 5.47
C GLU A 73 42.73 23.87 5.23
N PHE A 74 41.90 23.21 6.03
CA PHE A 74 40.49 23.55 6.21
C PHE A 74 40.35 24.64 7.25
N SER A 75 39.33 25.47 7.10
CA SER A 75 38.92 26.48 8.08
C SER A 75 37.40 26.48 8.17
N LEU A 76 36.87 26.25 9.37
CA LEU A 76 35.44 26.22 9.70
C LEU A 76 35.14 27.27 10.76
N TRP A 77 34.05 28.00 10.59
CA TRP A 77 33.55 29.01 11.54
C TRP A 77 32.03 29.10 11.51
N GLU A 78 31.45 29.70 12.54
CA GLU A 78 30.04 30.08 12.53
C GLU A 78 29.83 31.27 11.59
N THR A 79 28.89 31.21 10.65
CA THR A 79 28.74 32.24 9.61
C THR A 79 28.55 33.65 10.18
N SER A 80 27.88 33.76 11.35
CA SER A 80 27.67 35.02 12.08
C SER A 80 28.96 35.61 12.68
N ALA A 81 30.02 34.80 12.84
CA ALA A 81 31.30 35.15 13.46
C ALA A 81 32.50 34.77 12.56
N PRO A 82 32.67 35.42 11.37
CA PRO A 82 33.60 35.01 10.31
C PRO A 82 35.10 35.03 10.61
N HIS A 83 35.48 35.44 11.82
CA HIS A 83 36.86 35.55 12.26
C HIS A 83 37.18 34.65 13.47
N THR A 84 36.20 33.89 13.95
CA THR A 84 36.37 32.95 15.06
C THR A 84 36.43 31.54 14.49
N ILE A 85 37.64 31.03 14.28
CA ILE A 85 37.83 29.68 13.76
C ILE A 85 37.45 28.66 14.82
N LEU A 86 36.45 27.84 14.52
CA LEU A 86 35.98 26.75 15.36
C LEU A 86 36.85 25.51 15.19
N LEU A 87 37.26 25.24 13.95
CA LEU A 87 38.09 24.10 13.61
C LEU A 87 38.96 24.42 12.39
N SER A 88 40.22 23.99 12.43
CA SER A 88 41.13 24.07 11.29
C SER A 88 42.09 22.88 11.28
N SER A 89 42.41 22.38 10.08
CA SER A 89 43.45 21.37 9.92
C SER A 89 44.83 22.01 9.82
N LYS A 90 45.85 21.35 10.36
CA LYS A 90 47.24 21.79 10.20
C LYS A 90 47.80 21.15 8.93
N PRO A 91 48.29 21.92 7.94
CA PRO A 91 48.73 21.36 6.65
C PRO A 91 49.91 20.39 6.77
N HIS A 92 50.73 20.48 7.83
CA HIS A 92 51.80 19.51 8.10
C HIS A 92 51.31 18.18 8.72
N LEU A 93 50.06 18.12 9.19
CA LEU A 93 49.45 16.92 9.78
C LEU A 93 48.41 16.29 8.85
N LEU A 94 47.69 17.09 8.07
CA LEU A 94 46.76 16.62 7.05
C LEU A 94 47.42 16.71 5.67
N THR A 95 48.00 15.60 5.22
CA THR A 95 48.66 15.51 3.92
C THR A 95 48.02 14.45 3.03
N VAL A 96 47.93 14.73 1.73
CA VAL A 96 47.38 13.82 0.71
C VAL A 96 48.18 13.91 -0.59
N SER A 97 48.08 12.91 -1.46
CA SER A 97 48.70 13.00 -2.80
C SER A 97 47.94 13.96 -3.71
N SER A 98 48.65 14.67 -4.59
CA SER A 98 48.02 15.46 -5.67
C SER A 98 47.02 14.60 -6.46
N GLY A 99 45.84 15.13 -6.74
CA GLY A 99 44.72 14.43 -7.37
C GLY A 99 43.82 13.64 -6.40
N SER A 100 44.10 13.67 -5.10
CA SER A 100 43.28 13.02 -4.07
C SER A 100 42.24 13.97 -3.44
N THR A 101 41.33 13.41 -2.65
CA THR A 101 40.37 14.17 -1.83
C THR A 101 40.83 14.19 -0.37
N ALA A 102 41.10 15.38 0.15
CA ALA A 102 41.34 15.57 1.57
C ALA A 102 40.04 15.58 2.37
N VAL A 103 40.10 15.08 3.60
CA VAL A 103 38.92 14.84 4.45
C VAL A 103 39.15 15.48 5.82
N LEU A 104 38.19 16.27 6.30
CA LEU A 104 38.14 16.75 7.68
C LEU A 104 36.82 16.33 8.33
N VAL A 105 36.89 15.57 9.43
CA VAL A 105 35.72 15.26 10.25
C VAL A 105 35.51 16.39 11.28
N VAL A 106 34.34 17.01 11.25
CA VAL A 106 33.89 18.00 12.22
C VAL A 106 33.11 17.29 13.33
N PRO A 107 33.64 17.22 14.57
CA PRO A 107 32.96 16.52 15.66
C PRO A 107 31.60 17.15 15.98
N VAL A 108 30.60 16.30 16.26
CA VAL A 108 29.24 16.75 16.66
C VAL A 108 29.29 17.68 17.89
N ALA A 109 30.20 17.43 18.83
CA ALA A 109 30.37 18.28 20.01
C ALA A 109 30.80 19.72 19.67
N THR A 110 31.63 19.90 18.63
CA THR A 110 32.03 21.22 18.15
C THR A 110 30.85 21.97 17.56
N LEU A 111 30.03 21.29 16.75
CA LEU A 111 28.83 21.87 16.16
C LEU A 111 27.79 22.23 17.22
N ARG A 112 27.51 21.34 18.17
CA ARG A 112 26.59 21.60 19.30
C ARG A 112 27.01 22.79 20.14
N ALA A 113 28.29 22.84 20.53
CA ALA A 113 28.81 23.90 21.37
C ALA A 113 28.68 25.27 20.70
N ALA A 114 28.98 25.35 19.40
CA ALA A 114 28.80 26.57 18.62
C ALA A 114 27.32 26.91 18.35
N ALA A 115 26.48 25.89 18.15
CA ALA A 115 25.07 26.08 17.84
C ALA A 115 24.21 26.51 19.05
N GLY A 116 24.66 26.22 20.27
CA GLY A 116 24.01 26.72 21.49
C GLY A 116 22.54 26.28 21.65
N GLY A 117 22.16 25.14 21.06
CA GLY A 117 20.78 24.62 21.08
C GLY A 117 19.85 25.19 20.01
N ALA A 118 20.34 26.00 19.07
CA ALA A 118 19.57 26.53 17.95
C ALA A 118 20.12 26.05 16.60
N ILE A 119 19.30 26.11 15.54
CA ILE A 119 19.80 25.81 14.19
C ILE A 119 20.76 26.91 13.74
N THR A 120 22.04 26.55 13.56
CA THR A 120 23.11 27.51 13.31
C THR A 120 23.79 27.27 11.97
N GLN A 121 24.09 28.35 11.24
CA GLN A 121 24.78 28.28 9.96
C GLN A 121 26.30 28.30 10.16
N PHE A 122 26.98 27.37 9.50
CA PHE A 122 28.42 27.24 9.49
C PHE A 122 28.95 27.53 8.08
N SER A 123 30.13 28.12 8.04
CA SER A 123 30.86 28.42 6.82
C SER A 123 32.23 27.76 6.86
N TRP A 124 32.70 27.27 5.72
CA TRP A 124 34.03 26.70 5.62
C TRP A 124 34.68 26.95 4.27
N LYS A 125 36.00 26.89 4.24
CA LYS A 125 36.82 26.95 3.02
C LYS A 125 38.09 26.13 3.20
N VAL A 126 38.77 25.86 2.10
CA VAL A 126 39.98 25.02 2.08
C VAL A 126 41.02 25.59 1.11
N ARG A 127 42.29 25.36 1.41
CA ARG A 127 43.43 25.61 0.52
C ARG A 127 44.49 24.52 0.66
N ALA A 128 45.35 24.39 -0.34
CA ALA A 128 46.44 23.40 -0.36
C ALA A 128 47.82 24.10 -0.40
N THR A 129 48.84 23.42 0.08
CA THR A 129 50.25 23.82 -0.02
C THR A 129 51.12 22.62 -0.35
N ASP A 130 52.10 22.80 -1.21
CA ASP A 130 53.20 21.86 -1.50
C ASP A 130 54.42 22.11 -0.56
N PHE A 131 54.19 22.85 0.54
CA PHE A 131 55.17 23.35 1.50
C PHE A 131 56.16 24.40 0.99
N HIS A 132 56.03 24.85 -0.27
CA HIS A 132 56.79 25.94 -0.87
C HIS A 132 55.90 27.12 -1.26
N LYS A 133 54.73 26.82 -1.83
CA LYS A 133 53.68 27.74 -2.26
C LYS A 133 52.33 27.28 -1.72
N THR A 134 51.40 28.22 -1.64
CA THR A 134 50.04 27.96 -1.16
C THR A 134 49.04 28.39 -2.23
N SER A 135 48.01 27.57 -2.45
CA SER A 135 46.91 27.90 -3.35
C SER A 135 46.10 29.10 -2.83
N ALA A 136 45.28 29.68 -3.70
CA ALA A 136 44.18 30.51 -3.24
C ALA A 136 43.17 29.67 -2.42
N TRP A 137 42.41 30.32 -1.55
CA TRP A 137 41.27 29.70 -0.89
C TRP A 137 40.19 29.29 -1.90
N SER A 138 39.49 28.19 -1.62
CA SER A 138 38.27 27.77 -2.32
C SER A 138 37.16 28.82 -2.25
N ALA A 139 36.05 28.59 -2.96
CA ALA A 139 34.79 29.24 -2.60
C ALA A 139 34.41 28.87 -1.16
N THR A 140 33.68 29.76 -0.48
CA THR A 140 33.12 29.46 0.85
C THR A 140 31.92 28.55 0.68
N CYS A 141 31.93 27.43 1.39
CA CYS A 141 30.78 26.54 1.50
C CYS A 141 29.97 26.83 2.76
N HIS A 142 28.68 26.50 2.74
CA HIS A 142 27.76 26.66 3.85
C HIS A 142 26.95 25.39 4.14
N PHE A 143 26.59 25.21 5.41
CA PHE A 143 25.54 24.29 5.87
C PHE A 143 24.92 24.83 7.15
N ARG A 144 23.74 24.34 7.53
CA ARG A 144 23.13 24.60 8.84
C ARG A 144 23.16 23.32 9.64
N ALA A 145 23.59 23.35 10.91
CA ALA A 145 23.46 22.20 11.80
C ALA A 145 22.28 22.44 12.74
N ASP A 146 21.42 21.43 12.87
CA ASP A 146 20.29 21.41 13.78
C ASP A 146 20.63 20.52 14.99
N PRO A 147 20.96 21.12 16.16
CA PRO A 147 21.19 20.37 17.39
C PRO A 147 19.88 20.03 18.12
N THR A 148 18.71 20.46 17.61
CA THR A 148 17.44 20.36 18.32
C THR A 148 16.87 18.95 18.24
N ARG A 149 16.16 18.57 19.30
CA ARG A 149 15.30 17.40 19.37
C ARG A 149 13.93 17.88 19.81
N THR A 150 12.89 17.33 19.20
CA THR A 150 11.52 17.73 19.51
C THR A 150 11.07 17.05 20.80
N ASP A 151 10.35 17.77 21.64
CA ASP A 151 9.66 17.19 22.80
C ASP A 151 8.54 16.24 22.34
N ALA A 152 8.01 15.43 23.27
CA ALA A 152 6.99 14.44 22.97
C ALA A 152 5.72 15.12 22.41
N PRO A 153 5.24 14.71 21.21
CA PRO A 153 4.12 15.40 20.57
C PRO A 153 2.81 15.16 21.31
N VAL A 154 1.86 16.06 21.13
CA VAL A 154 0.49 15.85 21.63
C VAL A 154 -0.30 15.09 20.58
N VAL A 155 -0.78 13.90 20.95
CA VAL A 155 -1.56 13.02 20.07
C VAL A 155 -2.97 12.89 20.66
N THR A 156 -3.98 13.32 19.91
CA THR A 156 -5.38 13.21 20.34
C THR A 156 -5.94 11.88 19.86
N PRO A 157 -6.32 10.95 20.75
CA PRO A 157 -6.91 9.68 20.33
C PRO A 157 -8.21 9.93 19.55
N PRO A 158 -8.57 9.04 18.61
CA PRO A 158 -9.87 9.12 17.96
C PRO A 158 -10.98 9.01 19.01
N ALA A 159 -12.11 9.66 18.76
CA ALA A 159 -13.26 9.60 19.67
C ALA A 159 -13.70 8.14 19.87
N GLU A 160 -14.14 7.79 21.08
CA GLU A 160 -14.58 6.42 21.37
C GLU A 160 -15.69 5.99 20.40
N GLY A 161 -15.54 4.78 19.83
CA GLY A 161 -16.48 4.23 18.85
C GLY A 161 -16.39 4.83 17.44
N SER A 162 -15.50 5.80 17.18
CA SER A 162 -15.32 6.38 15.84
C SER A 162 -14.40 5.59 14.91
N ALA A 163 -13.56 4.71 15.46
CA ALA A 163 -12.69 3.83 14.69
C ALA A 163 -13.32 2.45 14.50
N THR A 164 -13.09 1.84 13.35
CA THR A 164 -13.54 0.48 13.01
C THR A 164 -12.35 -0.33 12.50
N VAL A 165 -12.23 -1.58 12.93
CA VAL A 165 -11.18 -2.48 12.42
C VAL A 165 -11.29 -2.58 10.90
N GLY A 166 -10.16 -2.45 10.19
CA GLY A 166 -10.09 -2.51 8.73
C GLY A 166 -10.45 -1.21 8.01
N LYS A 167 -10.95 -0.17 8.71
CA LYS A 167 -11.27 1.13 8.09
C LYS A 167 -10.25 2.22 8.49
N PRO A 168 -9.84 3.10 7.57
CA PRO A 168 -8.94 4.21 7.90
C PRO A 168 -9.53 5.13 8.97
N VAL A 169 -8.69 5.56 9.92
CA VAL A 169 -8.98 6.61 10.90
C VAL A 169 -7.89 7.66 10.89
N THR A 170 -8.30 8.93 10.93
CA THR A 170 -7.38 10.07 10.98
C THR A 170 -7.17 10.53 12.41
N ILE A 171 -5.90 10.69 12.80
CA ILE A 171 -5.46 11.07 14.15
C ILE A 171 -4.69 12.38 14.05
N ALA A 172 -5.13 13.38 14.80
CA ALA A 172 -4.47 14.67 14.84
C ALA A 172 -3.24 14.63 15.76
N VAL A 173 -2.14 15.23 15.29
CA VAL A 173 -0.91 15.40 16.05
C VAL A 173 -0.53 16.87 16.04
N SER A 174 -0.18 17.40 17.20
CA SER A 174 0.32 18.76 17.37
C SER A 174 1.67 18.73 18.07
N PRO A 175 2.52 19.76 17.88
CA PRO A 175 3.76 19.87 18.61
C PRO A 175 3.51 19.91 20.11
N ALA A 176 4.55 19.58 20.88
CA ALA A 176 4.54 19.86 22.31
C ALA A 176 4.34 21.36 22.57
N PRO A 177 3.73 21.76 23.71
CA PRO A 177 3.58 23.16 24.08
C PRO A 177 4.92 23.90 24.25
N THR A 178 6.00 23.16 24.46
CA THR A 178 7.37 23.63 24.61
C THR A 178 8.28 22.92 23.60
N GLY A 179 9.51 23.43 23.43
CA GLY A 179 10.49 22.80 22.56
C GLY A 179 10.45 23.27 21.11
N SER A 180 11.21 22.60 20.24
CA SER A 180 11.31 22.93 18.83
C SER A 180 10.11 22.42 18.03
N THR A 181 9.60 23.23 17.11
CA THR A 181 8.57 22.80 16.15
C THR A 181 9.10 21.66 15.25
N PRO A 182 8.42 20.51 15.19
CA PRO A 182 8.79 19.40 14.32
C PRO A 182 8.57 19.74 12.84
N SER A 183 9.42 19.20 11.97
CA SER A 183 9.25 19.22 10.51
C SER A 183 8.43 18.02 9.99
N GLY A 184 8.30 16.98 10.81
CA GLY A 184 7.54 15.77 10.52
C GLY A 184 7.42 14.88 11.74
N TYR A 185 6.77 13.74 11.53
CA TYR A 185 6.55 12.73 12.57
C TYR A 185 6.84 11.34 12.02
N LEU A 186 7.52 10.51 12.82
CA LEU A 186 7.62 9.07 12.63
C LEU A 186 6.55 8.41 13.49
N TYR A 187 5.71 7.55 12.92
CA TYR A 187 4.64 6.88 13.64
C TYR A 187 4.61 5.39 13.37
N GLN A 188 4.11 4.63 14.34
CA GLN A 188 3.97 3.19 14.27
C GLN A 188 2.65 2.77 14.90
N LEU A 189 1.79 2.14 14.10
CA LEU A 189 0.60 1.47 14.59
C LEU A 189 0.98 0.04 15.01
N ASN A 190 0.67 -0.34 16.24
CA ASN A 190 0.88 -1.67 16.77
C ASN A 190 2.34 -2.15 16.58
N ALA A 191 2.57 -3.17 15.77
CA ALA A 191 3.89 -3.71 15.43
C ALA A 191 4.21 -3.54 13.93
N ASP A 192 3.46 -2.69 13.23
CA ASP A 192 3.65 -2.45 11.79
C ASP A 192 4.99 -1.71 11.54
N PRO A 193 5.50 -1.71 10.31
CA PRO A 193 6.67 -0.90 9.97
C PRO A 193 6.42 0.60 10.25
N PRO A 194 7.40 1.33 10.82
CA PRO A 194 7.26 2.77 11.02
C PRO A 194 7.03 3.52 9.70
N SER A 195 6.16 4.52 9.74
CA SER A 195 5.83 5.40 8.62
C SER A 195 6.06 6.86 9.00
N GLN A 196 6.16 7.74 8.01
CA GLN A 196 6.39 9.17 8.25
C GLN A 196 5.28 10.04 7.67
N VAL A 197 5.05 11.19 8.29
CA VAL A 197 4.21 12.27 7.77
C VAL A 197 4.91 13.61 7.95
N THR A 198 4.82 14.49 6.95
CA THR A 198 5.34 15.86 7.03
C THR A 198 4.41 16.72 7.88
N ALA A 199 4.99 17.57 8.73
CA ALA A 199 4.24 18.54 9.51
C ALA A 199 3.99 19.83 8.72
N ALA A 200 2.91 20.52 9.02
CA ALA A 200 2.66 21.88 8.57
C ALA A 200 3.67 22.85 9.23
N THR A 201 3.68 24.11 8.78
CA THR A 201 4.61 25.14 9.30
C THR A 201 4.44 25.44 10.79
N ASP A 202 3.26 25.15 11.36
CA ASP A 202 2.98 25.26 12.79
C ASP A 202 3.31 23.98 13.58
N GLY A 203 3.85 22.96 12.91
CA GLY A 203 4.18 21.66 13.48
C GLY A 203 3.00 20.68 13.53
N THR A 204 1.79 21.04 13.10
CA THR A 204 0.65 20.12 13.14
C THR A 204 0.70 19.10 12.00
N ALA A 205 0.10 17.92 12.21
CA ALA A 205 -0.05 16.89 11.18
C ALA A 205 -1.32 16.05 11.39
N SER A 206 -1.73 15.34 10.35
CA SER A 206 -2.79 14.33 10.40
C SER A 206 -2.21 12.99 9.97
N ILE A 207 -2.29 12.00 10.85
CA ILE A 207 -1.85 10.63 10.59
C ILE A 207 -3.07 9.78 10.23
N THR A 208 -3.04 9.11 9.09
CA THR A 208 -4.07 8.13 8.72
C THR A 208 -3.55 6.73 9.00
N VAL A 209 -4.26 5.95 9.82
CA VAL A 209 -3.93 4.56 10.13
C VAL A 209 -5.14 3.65 9.92
N VAL A 210 -4.90 2.36 9.68
CA VAL A 210 -5.97 1.35 9.57
C VAL A 210 -5.86 0.39 10.76
N PRO A 211 -6.74 0.50 11.77
CA PRO A 211 -6.71 -0.38 12.95
C PRO A 211 -6.94 -1.84 12.55
N THR A 212 -6.14 -2.77 13.08
CA THR A 212 -6.21 -4.20 12.72
C THR A 212 -6.82 -5.08 13.81
N ARG A 213 -7.15 -4.49 14.97
CA ARG A 213 -7.65 -5.19 16.16
C ARG A 213 -8.48 -4.28 17.04
N PHE A 214 -9.15 -4.84 18.05
CA PHE A 214 -9.98 -4.08 18.98
C PHE A 214 -9.18 -3.02 19.75
N THR A 215 -8.05 -3.39 20.37
CA THR A 215 -7.17 -2.45 21.09
C THR A 215 -5.92 -2.18 20.27
N ASN A 216 -5.70 -0.91 19.93
CA ASN A 216 -4.55 -0.48 19.14
C ASN A 216 -3.65 0.42 19.97
N THR A 217 -2.36 0.40 19.65
CA THR A 217 -1.36 1.29 20.23
C THR A 217 -0.72 2.08 19.10
N LEU A 218 -0.67 3.40 19.21
CA LEU A 218 0.01 4.26 18.26
C LEU A 218 1.17 4.96 18.98
N ALA A 219 2.39 4.72 18.52
CA ALA A 219 3.56 5.47 18.93
C ALA A 219 3.86 6.56 17.88
N VAL A 220 4.11 7.79 18.32
CA VAL A 220 4.41 8.95 17.46
C VAL A 220 5.63 9.68 18.02
N THR A 221 6.64 9.91 17.17
CA THR A 221 7.90 10.58 17.51
C THR A 221 8.06 11.80 16.61
N GLY A 222 8.38 12.96 17.18
CA GLY A 222 8.67 14.16 16.40
C GLY A 222 10.02 14.07 15.68
N ILE A 223 10.11 14.72 14.51
CA ILE A 223 11.32 14.82 13.69
C ILE A 223 11.68 16.31 13.57
N SER A 224 12.90 16.70 13.94
CA SER A 224 13.38 18.08 13.81
C SER A 224 13.60 18.50 12.35
N ALA A 225 13.95 19.76 12.08
CA ALA A 225 14.22 20.24 10.71
C ALA A 225 15.46 19.57 10.08
N GLY A 226 16.45 19.18 10.88
CA GLY A 226 17.62 18.42 10.46
C GLY A 226 17.43 16.90 10.46
N GLY A 227 16.21 16.40 10.74
CA GLY A 227 15.92 14.96 10.73
C GLY A 227 16.18 14.24 12.06
N ASN A 228 16.40 14.97 13.16
CA ASN A 228 16.64 14.33 14.46
C ASN A 228 15.35 13.78 15.05
N LEU A 229 15.39 12.51 15.49
CA LEU A 229 14.30 11.95 16.29
C LEU A 229 14.30 12.53 17.69
N GLY A 230 13.14 13.03 18.10
CA GLY A 230 12.87 13.51 19.45
C GLY A 230 12.24 12.46 20.35
N ASP A 231 11.47 12.93 21.34
CA ASP A 231 10.72 12.07 22.26
C ASP A 231 9.44 11.52 21.61
N SER A 232 8.97 10.38 22.14
CA SER A 232 7.79 9.68 21.63
C SER A 232 6.60 9.81 22.57
N THR A 233 5.41 9.96 21.99
CA THR A 233 4.12 9.79 22.67
C THR A 233 3.49 8.49 22.24
N THR A 234 2.98 7.71 23.20
CA THR A 234 2.22 6.49 22.93
C THR A 234 0.80 6.64 23.45
N ILE A 235 -0.18 6.42 22.58
CA ILE A 235 -1.59 6.35 22.96
C ILE A 235 -2.15 4.96 22.69
N SER A 236 -3.21 4.61 23.40
CA SER A 236 -4.05 3.45 23.07
C SER A 236 -5.46 3.93 22.71
N PHE A 237 -6.07 3.26 21.75
CA PHE A 237 -7.46 3.52 21.36
C PHE A 237 -8.15 2.21 20.95
N THR A 238 -9.48 2.20 21.07
CA THR A 238 -10.28 1.05 20.65
C THR A 238 -10.91 1.27 19.27
N ALA A 239 -10.97 0.22 18.47
CA ALA A 239 -11.72 0.18 17.23
C ALA A 239 -12.88 -0.82 17.37
N ALA A 240 -14.08 -0.42 16.95
CA ALA A 240 -15.22 -1.30 16.87
C ALA A 240 -14.91 -2.47 15.92
N PRO A 241 -15.46 -3.67 16.19
CA PRO A 241 -15.43 -4.75 15.20
C PRO A 241 -15.95 -4.24 13.86
N ALA A 242 -15.32 -4.67 12.77
CA ALA A 242 -15.87 -4.43 11.44
C ALA A 242 -17.31 -4.95 11.40
N PRO A 243 -18.25 -4.23 10.76
CA PRO A 243 -19.55 -4.81 10.46
C PRO A 243 -19.33 -6.11 9.67
N PRO A 244 -20.21 -7.12 9.83
CA PRO A 244 -20.12 -8.33 9.03
C PRO A 244 -20.05 -7.97 7.55
N ALA A 245 -19.02 -8.42 6.86
CA ALA A 245 -18.80 -8.08 5.46
C ALA A 245 -20.03 -8.42 4.62
N ALA A 246 -20.37 -7.57 3.64
CA ALA A 246 -21.41 -7.89 2.67
C ALA A 246 -21.05 -9.18 1.91
N ASP A 247 -22.04 -9.88 1.35
CA ASP A 247 -21.75 -11.10 0.58
C ASP A 247 -20.79 -10.78 -0.58
N GLY A 248 -19.75 -11.59 -0.68
CA GLY A 248 -18.68 -11.43 -1.65
C GLY A 248 -17.66 -10.30 -1.38
N ASP A 249 -17.74 -9.54 -0.29
CA ASP A 249 -16.68 -8.59 0.10
C ASP A 249 -15.57 -9.30 0.90
N PHE A 250 -14.42 -9.53 0.28
CA PHE A 250 -13.26 -10.21 0.86
C PHE A 250 -12.11 -9.26 1.22
N THR A 251 -12.22 -7.98 0.85
CA THR A 251 -11.21 -6.94 1.16
C THR A 251 -11.65 -5.97 2.24
N GLY A 252 -12.91 -6.06 2.68
CA GLY A 252 -13.48 -5.21 3.71
C GLY A 252 -13.74 -3.78 3.24
N ASP A 253 -13.83 -3.55 1.93
CA ASP A 253 -14.03 -2.24 1.32
C ASP A 253 -15.51 -1.90 1.06
N ASP A 254 -16.43 -2.78 1.46
CA ASP A 254 -17.88 -2.73 1.19
C ASP A 254 -18.24 -2.85 -0.30
N ILE A 255 -17.33 -3.37 -1.12
CA ILE A 255 -17.55 -3.68 -2.53
C ILE A 255 -17.48 -5.20 -2.72
N THR A 256 -18.41 -5.76 -3.49
CA THR A 256 -18.38 -7.18 -3.83
C THR A 256 -17.19 -7.48 -4.75
N ASP A 257 -16.39 -8.46 -4.35
CA ASP A 257 -15.27 -9.00 -5.12
C ASP A 257 -15.67 -10.24 -5.93
N LEU A 258 -14.79 -10.65 -6.84
CA LEU A 258 -14.93 -11.91 -7.58
C LEU A 258 -13.92 -12.94 -7.08
N ILE A 259 -14.41 -14.12 -6.69
CA ILE A 259 -13.58 -15.29 -6.42
C ILE A 259 -13.80 -16.36 -7.48
N THR A 260 -12.71 -16.99 -7.91
CA THR A 260 -12.76 -18.15 -8.82
C THR A 260 -11.69 -19.19 -8.50
N VAL A 261 -11.92 -20.42 -8.96
CA VAL A 261 -10.99 -21.55 -8.85
C VAL A 261 -10.01 -21.53 -10.01
N GLY A 262 -8.74 -21.72 -9.71
CA GLY A 262 -7.66 -21.88 -10.69
C GLY A 262 -7.52 -23.32 -11.23
N GLY A 263 -6.45 -23.56 -11.97
CA GLY A 263 -6.18 -24.86 -12.59
C GLY A 263 -7.03 -25.15 -13.82
N VAL A 264 -7.78 -24.16 -14.30
CA VAL A 264 -8.65 -24.22 -15.48
C VAL A 264 -8.45 -22.94 -16.32
N HIS A 265 -8.69 -23.04 -17.63
CA HIS A 265 -8.66 -21.90 -18.56
C HIS A 265 -7.37 -21.05 -18.52
N GLY A 266 -6.22 -21.67 -18.23
CA GLY A 266 -4.93 -20.99 -18.17
C GLY A 266 -4.66 -20.21 -16.87
N LEU A 267 -5.62 -20.17 -15.94
CA LEU A 267 -5.41 -19.66 -14.58
C LEU A 267 -4.63 -20.71 -13.77
N PRO A 268 -3.49 -20.39 -13.13
CA PRO A 268 -2.75 -21.36 -12.34
C PRO A 268 -3.59 -21.91 -11.18
N SER A 269 -3.27 -23.10 -10.69
CA SER A 269 -3.95 -23.70 -9.53
C SER A 269 -3.98 -22.75 -8.33
N GLY A 270 -5.13 -22.67 -7.68
CA GLY A 270 -5.36 -21.80 -6.52
C GLY A 270 -6.80 -21.35 -6.38
N LEU A 271 -7.01 -20.40 -5.48
CA LEU A 271 -8.27 -19.70 -5.26
C LEU A 271 -7.98 -18.22 -5.48
N TRP A 272 -8.55 -17.63 -6.52
CA TRP A 272 -8.15 -16.30 -6.99
C TRP A 272 -9.23 -15.27 -6.69
N LEU A 273 -8.82 -14.17 -6.08
CA LEU A 273 -9.62 -12.99 -5.78
C LEU A 273 -9.27 -11.87 -6.76
N ALA A 274 -10.27 -11.31 -7.42
CA ALA A 274 -10.17 -10.06 -8.15
C ALA A 274 -11.06 -9.02 -7.47
N VAL A 275 -10.45 -7.90 -7.05
CA VAL A 275 -11.11 -6.86 -6.26
C VAL A 275 -12.17 -6.15 -7.11
N GLY A 276 -13.38 -5.96 -6.58
CA GLY A 276 -14.42 -5.19 -7.25
C GLY A 276 -14.11 -3.69 -7.28
N ASP A 277 -14.60 -2.96 -8.29
CA ASP A 277 -14.44 -1.49 -8.36
C ASP A 277 -15.74 -0.71 -8.08
N GLY A 278 -16.82 -1.41 -7.75
CA GLY A 278 -18.14 -0.83 -7.49
C GLY A 278 -18.92 -0.40 -8.74
N THR A 279 -18.35 -0.54 -9.93
CA THR A 279 -19.01 -0.20 -11.22
C THR A 279 -19.53 -1.44 -11.96
N GLY A 280 -19.38 -2.62 -11.36
CA GLY A 280 -19.61 -3.91 -12.01
C GLY A 280 -18.39 -4.44 -12.77
N ALA A 281 -17.21 -3.81 -12.59
CA ALA A 281 -15.94 -4.32 -13.09
C ALA A 281 -15.05 -4.82 -11.93
N ILE A 282 -13.93 -5.43 -12.29
CA ILE A 282 -12.94 -5.97 -11.35
C ILE A 282 -11.54 -5.44 -11.69
N SER A 283 -10.68 -5.37 -10.69
CA SER A 283 -9.24 -5.17 -10.86
C SER A 283 -8.61 -6.40 -11.53
N PRO A 284 -7.84 -6.24 -12.62
CA PRO A 284 -7.19 -7.37 -13.28
C PRO A 284 -6.02 -7.95 -12.47
N ALA A 285 -5.54 -7.26 -11.44
CA ALA A 285 -4.50 -7.74 -10.54
C ALA A 285 -5.11 -8.66 -9.49
N ALA A 286 -5.23 -9.95 -9.83
CA ALA A 286 -5.81 -10.94 -8.93
C ALA A 286 -4.80 -11.48 -7.89
N THR A 287 -5.29 -11.73 -6.68
CA THR A 287 -4.53 -12.33 -5.56
C THR A 287 -4.92 -13.80 -5.39
N ASN A 288 -3.95 -14.70 -5.22
CA ASN A 288 -4.24 -16.10 -4.90
C ASN A 288 -4.49 -16.26 -3.39
N LEU A 289 -5.75 -16.21 -2.97
CA LEU A 289 -6.18 -16.50 -1.60
C LEU A 289 -5.78 -17.90 -1.13
N GLY A 290 -5.75 -18.86 -2.06
CA GLY A 290 -5.46 -20.27 -1.80
C GLY A 290 -3.98 -20.63 -1.85
N ALA A 291 -3.07 -19.65 -1.75
CA ALA A 291 -1.62 -19.89 -1.86
C ALA A 291 -1.10 -20.93 -0.85
N TYR A 292 -1.72 -21.02 0.33
CA TYR A 292 -1.37 -21.96 1.40
C TYR A 292 -2.24 -23.23 1.42
N GLY A 293 -3.01 -23.46 0.35
CA GLY A 293 -3.88 -24.62 0.23
C GLY A 293 -5.19 -24.50 1.02
N ASN A 294 -5.81 -25.64 1.29
CA ASN A 294 -7.18 -25.73 1.81
C ASN A 294 -7.23 -26.25 3.26
N GLY A 295 -6.09 -26.31 3.96
CA GLY A 295 -5.96 -26.83 5.33
C GLY A 295 -5.89 -28.36 5.46
N GLY A 296 -6.30 -29.11 4.45
CA GLY A 296 -6.03 -30.56 4.35
C GLY A 296 -4.75 -30.85 3.56
N THR A 297 -4.51 -30.04 2.53
CA THR A 297 -3.28 -30.08 1.73
C THR A 297 -2.76 -28.66 1.57
N ASN A 298 -1.48 -28.45 1.91
CA ASN A 298 -0.83 -27.14 1.90
C ASN A 298 -0.36 -26.77 0.47
N SER A 299 -1.24 -26.91 -0.52
CA SER A 299 -0.93 -26.69 -1.94
C SER A 299 -2.08 -26.00 -2.66
N PRO A 300 -1.82 -25.01 -3.55
CA PRO A 300 -2.85 -24.41 -4.41
C PRO A 300 -3.57 -25.41 -5.33
N THR A 301 -2.98 -26.57 -5.62
CA THR A 301 -3.63 -27.63 -6.41
C THR A 301 -4.83 -28.24 -5.70
N ALA A 302 -4.94 -28.03 -4.38
CA ALA A 302 -6.07 -28.49 -3.57
C ALA A 302 -7.41 -27.93 -4.05
N PHE A 303 -7.42 -26.83 -4.81
CA PHE A 303 -8.64 -26.20 -5.29
C PHE A 303 -9.10 -26.73 -6.65
N ASN A 304 -8.27 -27.47 -7.39
CA ASN A 304 -8.60 -27.91 -8.74
C ASN A 304 -9.88 -28.76 -8.75
N GLY A 305 -10.86 -28.35 -9.59
CA GLY A 305 -12.14 -29.04 -9.71
C GLY A 305 -13.14 -28.78 -8.58
N ALA A 306 -12.81 -27.90 -7.63
CA ALA A 306 -13.75 -27.48 -6.59
C ALA A 306 -14.81 -26.52 -7.13
N GLN A 307 -15.94 -26.46 -6.42
CA GLN A 307 -16.92 -25.39 -6.44
C GLN A 307 -16.70 -24.49 -5.23
N ILE A 308 -16.97 -23.19 -5.39
CA ILE A 308 -16.80 -22.20 -4.34
C ILE A 308 -18.15 -21.56 -4.04
N VAL A 309 -18.48 -21.47 -2.76
CA VAL A 309 -19.64 -20.76 -2.27
C VAL A 309 -19.16 -19.73 -1.24
N THR A 310 -19.55 -18.48 -1.42
CA THR A 310 -19.26 -17.37 -0.49
C THR A 310 -20.31 -17.31 0.60
N GLY A 311 -19.94 -16.79 1.77
CA GLY A 311 -20.85 -16.59 2.89
C GLY A 311 -20.10 -16.50 4.21
N ARG A 312 -20.79 -16.26 5.32
CA ARG A 312 -20.17 -16.13 6.65
C ARG A 312 -20.33 -17.40 7.48
N PHE A 313 -19.69 -18.48 7.03
CA PHE A 313 -19.80 -19.82 7.60
C PHE A 313 -19.33 -19.93 9.07
N PHE A 314 -18.35 -19.13 9.50
CA PHE A 314 -17.90 -19.05 10.89
C PHE A 314 -18.75 -18.10 11.75
N GLY A 315 -19.61 -17.31 11.12
CA GLY A 315 -20.61 -16.49 11.79
C GLY A 315 -20.10 -15.18 12.42
N SER A 316 -18.90 -14.73 12.07
CA SER A 316 -18.35 -13.47 12.58
C SER A 316 -17.39 -12.83 11.59
N GLY A 317 -17.44 -11.50 11.49
CA GLY A 317 -16.39 -10.70 10.83
C GLY A 317 -16.40 -10.78 9.29
N PRO A 318 -15.30 -11.19 8.64
CA PRO A 318 -15.15 -11.25 7.18
C PRO A 318 -16.05 -12.27 6.46
N GLN A 319 -16.06 -12.21 5.12
CA GLN A 319 -16.57 -13.30 4.28
C GLN A 319 -15.69 -14.55 4.38
N ASP A 320 -16.32 -15.70 4.53
CA ASP A 320 -15.70 -17.02 4.50
C ASP A 320 -15.95 -17.71 3.16
N ILE A 321 -15.30 -18.85 2.95
CA ILE A 321 -15.35 -19.58 1.70
C ILE A 321 -15.63 -21.05 1.96
N LEU A 322 -16.73 -21.56 1.42
CA LEU A 322 -16.98 -23.01 1.32
C LEU A 322 -16.40 -23.53 0.01
N VAL A 323 -15.37 -24.37 0.13
CA VAL A 323 -14.76 -25.12 -0.96
C VAL A 323 -15.37 -26.51 -1.00
N TYR A 324 -16.15 -26.81 -2.03
CA TYR A 324 -16.86 -28.08 -2.19
C TYR A 324 -16.30 -28.90 -3.36
N TYR A 325 -16.16 -30.21 -3.19
CA TYR A 325 -15.58 -31.09 -4.20
C TYR A 325 -16.64 -32.03 -4.77
N PRO A 326 -17.29 -31.71 -5.90
CA PRO A 326 -18.27 -32.61 -6.51
C PRO A 326 -17.63 -33.89 -7.08
N THR A 327 -16.34 -33.83 -7.42
CA THR A 327 -15.56 -34.95 -7.98
C THR A 327 -14.12 -34.93 -7.44
N GLY A 328 -13.28 -35.87 -7.89
CA GLY A 328 -11.85 -35.88 -7.57
C GLY A 328 -11.50 -36.73 -6.35
N GLN A 329 -10.55 -36.26 -5.53
CA GLN A 329 -9.98 -37.03 -4.41
C GLN A 329 -10.86 -37.02 -3.14
N ASN A 330 -11.80 -36.08 -3.00
CA ASN A 330 -12.72 -36.00 -1.88
C ASN A 330 -14.17 -35.74 -2.36
N PRO A 331 -14.73 -36.60 -3.23
CA PRO A 331 -16.03 -36.36 -3.84
C PRO A 331 -17.13 -36.29 -2.78
N GLY A 332 -17.92 -35.23 -2.80
CA GLY A 332 -18.96 -34.97 -1.80
C GLY A 332 -18.49 -34.31 -0.51
N GLY A 333 -17.17 -34.13 -0.34
CA GLY A 333 -16.58 -33.44 0.79
C GLY A 333 -16.25 -31.98 0.48
N GLY A 334 -15.65 -31.31 1.44
CA GLY A 334 -15.31 -29.90 1.33
C GLY A 334 -14.48 -29.38 2.49
N VAL A 335 -14.30 -28.06 2.50
CA VAL A 335 -13.73 -27.33 3.62
C VAL A 335 -14.28 -25.92 3.64
N VAL A 336 -14.58 -25.41 4.83
CA VAL A 336 -14.84 -23.99 5.05
C VAL A 336 -13.54 -23.32 5.43
N LEU A 337 -13.14 -22.28 4.70
CA LEU A 337 -11.98 -21.45 4.97
C LEU A 337 -12.42 -20.14 5.61
N LYS A 338 -11.75 -19.77 6.70
CA LYS A 338 -12.02 -18.52 7.42
C LYS A 338 -11.40 -17.34 6.70
N GLY A 339 -12.21 -16.33 6.38
CA GLY A 339 -11.70 -15.09 5.77
C GLY A 339 -10.87 -14.24 6.73
N ASN A 340 -9.93 -13.49 6.18
CA ASN A 340 -9.17 -12.43 6.87
C ASN A 340 -9.76 -11.04 6.63
N GLY A 341 -10.49 -10.85 5.53
CA GLY A 341 -11.18 -9.59 5.21
C GLY A 341 -10.26 -8.47 4.74
N ASP A 342 -9.03 -8.79 4.31
CA ASP A 342 -8.06 -7.83 3.78
C ASP A 342 -7.55 -8.22 2.38
N GLY A 343 -8.15 -9.24 1.76
CA GLY A 343 -7.77 -9.76 0.45
C GLY A 343 -6.41 -10.47 0.39
N SER A 344 -5.69 -10.64 1.51
CA SER A 344 -4.41 -11.35 1.54
C SER A 344 -4.61 -12.88 1.55
N PRO A 345 -3.58 -13.69 1.23
CA PRO A 345 -3.73 -15.14 1.20
C PRO A 345 -4.15 -15.75 2.54
N ILE A 346 -5.15 -16.64 2.49
CA ILE A 346 -5.70 -17.30 3.67
C ILE A 346 -4.70 -18.34 4.19
N ARG A 347 -4.39 -18.24 5.48
CA ARG A 347 -3.50 -19.17 6.19
C ARG A 347 -4.25 -20.41 6.68
N ALA A 348 -4.79 -21.19 5.73
CA ALA A 348 -5.54 -22.41 6.01
C ALA A 348 -4.69 -23.51 6.66
N ASP A 349 -3.37 -23.42 6.54
CA ASP A 349 -2.35 -24.26 7.18
C ASP A 349 -2.29 -24.08 8.70
N LEU A 350 -2.85 -22.98 9.23
CA LEU A 350 -2.90 -22.70 10.66
C LEU A 350 -4.19 -23.23 11.30
N SER A 351 -4.06 -23.76 12.51
CA SER A 351 -5.19 -24.28 13.28
C SER A 351 -6.28 -23.21 13.50
N GLY A 352 -7.54 -23.58 13.24
CA GLY A 352 -8.70 -22.72 13.43
C GLY A 352 -9.09 -21.86 12.23
N ASN A 353 -8.32 -21.89 11.14
CA ASN A 353 -8.62 -21.16 9.90
C ASN A 353 -9.33 -22.01 8.83
N SER A 354 -9.55 -23.30 9.11
CA SER A 354 -10.30 -24.19 8.23
C SER A 354 -11.11 -25.21 9.03
N VAL A 355 -12.24 -25.64 8.48
CA VAL A 355 -13.10 -26.71 9.02
C VAL A 355 -13.49 -27.66 7.90
N SER A 356 -13.08 -28.93 8.00
CA SER A 356 -13.37 -29.95 6.98
C SER A 356 -14.85 -30.35 6.97
N ILE A 357 -15.36 -30.59 5.77
CA ILE A 357 -16.64 -31.24 5.50
C ILE A 357 -16.33 -32.64 4.99
N PHE A 358 -16.78 -33.65 5.73
CA PHE A 358 -16.62 -35.05 5.32
C PHE A 358 -17.55 -35.37 4.16
N ALA A 359 -17.11 -36.25 3.26
CA ALA A 359 -17.96 -36.77 2.19
C ALA A 359 -19.25 -37.39 2.76
N GLY A 360 -20.39 -37.13 2.13
CA GLY A 360 -21.71 -37.57 2.61
C GLY A 360 -22.39 -36.62 3.58
N MET A 361 -21.69 -35.64 4.16
CA MET A 361 -22.28 -34.71 5.12
C MET A 361 -23.35 -33.80 4.49
N LEU A 362 -23.22 -33.52 3.20
CA LEU A 362 -24.22 -32.81 2.40
C LEU A 362 -25.04 -33.78 1.54
N GLY A 363 -25.05 -35.07 1.84
CA GLY A 363 -25.82 -36.06 1.08
C GLY A 363 -27.33 -35.84 1.19
N ASP A 364 -28.05 -36.14 0.11
CA ASP A 364 -29.52 -36.09 0.09
C ASP A 364 -30.16 -37.29 0.82
N ILE A 365 -31.50 -37.43 0.76
CA ILE A 365 -32.23 -38.53 1.40
C ILE A 365 -31.87 -39.92 0.84
N ASN A 366 -31.27 -39.97 -0.35
CA ASN A 366 -30.77 -41.19 -0.99
C ASN A 366 -29.26 -41.40 -0.74
N ASN A 367 -28.66 -40.59 0.15
CA ASN A 367 -27.21 -40.53 0.41
C ASN A 367 -26.38 -40.15 -0.84
N LEU A 368 -26.95 -39.41 -1.79
CA LEU A 368 -26.23 -38.91 -2.95
C LEU A 368 -25.67 -37.52 -2.67
N ASN A 369 -24.38 -37.35 -2.89
CA ASN A 369 -23.70 -36.07 -2.71
C ASN A 369 -24.12 -35.07 -3.80
N PRO A 370 -24.14 -33.77 -3.47
CA PRO A 370 -24.38 -32.73 -4.46
C PRO A 370 -23.37 -32.78 -5.60
N ILE A 371 -23.84 -32.66 -6.83
CA ILE A 371 -23.00 -32.44 -8.01
C ILE A 371 -22.85 -30.95 -8.30
N GLN A 372 -23.76 -30.13 -7.76
CA GLN A 372 -23.69 -28.67 -7.76
C GLN A 372 -24.17 -28.12 -6.43
N LEU A 373 -23.46 -27.12 -5.91
CA LEU A 373 -23.78 -26.45 -4.65
C LEU A 373 -23.75 -24.93 -4.83
N ALA A 374 -24.72 -24.24 -4.24
CA ALA A 374 -24.81 -22.78 -4.24
C ALA A 374 -25.34 -22.26 -2.90
N SER A 375 -25.09 -20.98 -2.65
CA SER A 375 -25.72 -20.24 -1.54
C SER A 375 -27.21 -20.03 -1.83
N ALA A 376 -28.05 -20.21 -0.82
CA ALA A 376 -29.47 -19.91 -0.84
C ALA A 376 -29.82 -18.71 0.08
N GLY A 377 -28.83 -17.94 0.53
CA GLY A 377 -29.03 -16.79 1.40
C GLY A 377 -29.70 -17.17 2.72
N ASN A 378 -30.72 -16.41 3.15
CA ASN A 378 -31.51 -16.69 4.36
C ASN A 378 -32.93 -17.16 3.97
N SER A 379 -33.03 -18.15 3.08
CA SER A 379 -34.30 -18.67 2.59
C SER A 379 -35.16 -19.30 3.70
N SER A 380 -34.54 -19.79 4.77
CA SER A 380 -35.20 -20.32 5.97
C SER A 380 -35.85 -19.23 6.81
N GLY A 381 -35.40 -17.98 6.68
CA GLY A 381 -35.84 -16.87 7.52
C GLY A 381 -35.28 -16.91 8.95
N HIS A 382 -34.39 -17.84 9.28
CA HIS A 382 -33.82 -17.98 10.63
C HIS A 382 -32.91 -16.81 11.03
N GLY A 383 -32.39 -16.04 10.06
CA GLY A 383 -31.54 -14.88 10.33
C GLY A 383 -30.16 -15.26 10.86
N LEU A 384 -29.73 -16.49 10.59
CA LEU A 384 -28.40 -16.97 10.96
C LEU A 384 -27.32 -16.32 10.09
N THR A 385 -26.09 -16.36 10.59
CA THR A 385 -24.97 -15.61 9.99
C THR A 385 -24.47 -16.17 8.65
N ALA A 386 -24.35 -17.50 8.54
CA ALA A 386 -24.03 -18.22 7.32
C ALA A 386 -25.27 -18.51 6.50
N PRO A 387 -25.13 -18.59 5.16
CA PRO A 387 -26.26 -18.83 4.29
C PRO A 387 -26.76 -20.28 4.42
N ASP A 388 -28.05 -20.44 4.14
CA ASP A 388 -28.63 -21.71 3.70
C ASP A 388 -27.96 -22.15 2.39
N LEU A 389 -28.00 -23.44 2.07
CA LEU A 389 -27.46 -23.95 0.82
C LEU A 389 -28.56 -24.55 -0.04
N ILE A 390 -28.36 -24.49 -1.35
CA ILE A 390 -29.18 -25.20 -2.32
C ILE A 390 -28.26 -25.99 -3.24
N ALA A 391 -28.67 -27.21 -3.57
CA ALA A 391 -27.83 -28.13 -4.30
C ALA A 391 -28.62 -28.98 -5.28
N ILE A 392 -27.96 -29.45 -6.34
CA ILE A 392 -28.47 -30.51 -7.19
C ILE A 392 -27.77 -31.79 -6.77
N SER A 393 -28.54 -32.81 -6.42
CA SER A 393 -28.04 -34.17 -6.14
C SER A 393 -28.82 -35.17 -6.98
N GLY A 394 -28.27 -36.38 -7.15
CA GLY A 394 -28.90 -37.42 -7.94
C GLY A 394 -27.94 -38.11 -8.90
N ASP A 395 -28.47 -39.11 -9.59
CA ASP A 395 -27.80 -39.86 -10.66
C ASP A 395 -28.83 -40.34 -11.69
N ASP A 396 -28.37 -41.07 -12.71
CA ASP A 396 -29.25 -41.58 -13.77
C ASP A 396 -30.21 -42.69 -13.31
N SER A 397 -30.00 -43.27 -12.12
CA SER A 397 -30.83 -44.35 -11.58
C SER A 397 -32.02 -43.82 -10.78
N VAL A 398 -31.83 -42.75 -10.00
CA VAL A 398 -32.89 -42.14 -9.18
C VAL A 398 -33.40 -40.82 -9.75
N GLY A 399 -32.72 -40.23 -10.72
CA GLY A 399 -32.98 -38.89 -11.24
C GLY A 399 -32.27 -37.80 -10.44
N TYR A 400 -32.32 -36.57 -10.95
CA TYR A 400 -31.70 -35.41 -10.32
C TYR A 400 -32.75 -34.55 -9.63
N TYR A 401 -32.43 -34.05 -8.44
CA TYR A 401 -33.34 -33.28 -7.61
C TYR A 401 -32.67 -32.04 -7.04
N LEU A 402 -33.48 -31.02 -6.80
CA LEU A 402 -33.08 -29.85 -6.04
C LEU A 402 -33.24 -30.16 -4.55
N ASN A 403 -32.15 -30.03 -3.80
CA ASN A 403 -32.09 -30.23 -2.37
C ASN A 403 -31.82 -28.90 -1.69
N TYR A 404 -32.63 -28.59 -0.68
CA TYR A 404 -32.50 -27.39 0.14
C TYR A 404 -31.95 -27.75 1.52
N TYR A 405 -30.86 -27.12 1.91
CA TYR A 405 -30.16 -27.35 3.18
C TYR A 405 -30.32 -26.11 4.05
N ALA A 406 -31.42 -26.09 4.82
CA ALA A 406 -31.65 -25.04 5.81
C ALA A 406 -30.59 -25.13 6.92
N ARG A 407 -30.01 -24.00 7.27
CA ARG A 407 -29.09 -23.93 8.41
C ARG A 407 -29.89 -23.94 9.70
N GLN A 408 -29.52 -24.84 10.60
CA GLN A 408 -30.25 -25.06 11.85
C GLN A 408 -29.66 -24.29 13.05
N ALA A 409 -28.37 -23.94 13.00
CA ALA A 409 -27.67 -23.22 14.05
C ALA A 409 -26.39 -22.54 13.53
N ASP A 410 -25.87 -21.55 14.26
CA ASP A 410 -24.56 -20.96 13.97
C ASP A 410 -23.40 -21.96 14.11
N GLY A 411 -22.34 -21.77 13.33
CA GLY A 411 -21.24 -22.71 13.12
C GLY A 411 -21.12 -23.20 11.66
N ALA A 412 -19.93 -23.67 11.29
CA ALA A 412 -19.57 -23.94 9.89
C ALA A 412 -20.29 -25.13 9.23
N LEU A 413 -20.93 -26.01 10.00
CA LEU A 413 -21.31 -27.36 9.56
C LEU A 413 -22.77 -27.79 9.86
N ASN A 414 -23.70 -26.87 10.08
CA ASN A 414 -25.06 -27.20 10.54
C ASN A 414 -26.10 -27.31 9.41
N TYR A 415 -25.82 -28.15 8.40
CA TYR A 415 -26.65 -28.36 7.20
C TYR A 415 -27.37 -29.70 7.19
N ASN A 416 -27.93 -30.10 8.33
CA ASN A 416 -28.57 -31.42 8.47
C ASN A 416 -30.00 -31.41 7.90
N PHE A 417 -30.45 -32.59 7.44
CA PHE A 417 -31.81 -32.86 6.98
C PHE A 417 -32.22 -32.06 5.72
N PRO A 418 -31.60 -32.32 4.55
CA PRO A 418 -32.02 -31.66 3.32
C PRO A 418 -33.48 -31.93 3.00
N THR A 419 -34.15 -30.89 2.51
CA THR A 419 -35.50 -31.00 1.94
C THR A 419 -35.37 -31.15 0.43
N GLN A 420 -35.66 -32.34 -0.08
CA GLN A 420 -35.72 -32.60 -1.50
C GLN A 420 -37.03 -32.07 -2.10
N LEU A 421 -36.96 -31.36 -3.23
CA LEU A 421 -38.16 -31.01 -3.98
C LEU A 421 -38.68 -32.22 -4.75
N ASN A 422 -40.00 -32.34 -4.82
CA ASN A 422 -40.67 -33.44 -5.54
C ASN A 422 -40.54 -33.35 -7.07
N THR A 423 -40.08 -32.21 -7.60
CA THR A 423 -39.91 -31.98 -9.03
C THR A 423 -38.47 -32.32 -9.45
N PRO A 424 -38.26 -33.29 -10.35
CA PRO A 424 -36.93 -33.60 -10.87
C PRO A 424 -36.36 -32.41 -11.66
N THR A 425 -35.05 -32.19 -11.58
CA THR A 425 -34.36 -31.25 -12.45
C THR A 425 -34.13 -31.91 -13.83
N PRO A 426 -34.31 -31.20 -14.95
CA PRO A 426 -34.36 -31.83 -16.28
C PRO A 426 -33.08 -32.57 -16.70
N THR A 427 -31.94 -32.23 -16.10
CA THR A 427 -30.62 -32.84 -16.30
C THR A 427 -29.75 -32.43 -15.13
N GLY A 428 -28.92 -33.31 -14.58
CA GLY A 428 -27.99 -33.04 -13.46
C GLY A 428 -26.95 -31.93 -13.67
N ALA A 429 -27.08 -31.09 -14.70
CA ALA A 429 -26.28 -29.91 -14.92
C ALA A 429 -27.17 -28.67 -15.05
N TRP A 430 -26.88 -27.64 -14.26
CA TRP A 430 -27.22 -26.27 -14.63
C TRP A 430 -26.30 -25.84 -15.77
N THR A 431 -26.70 -26.12 -17.02
CA THR A 431 -26.03 -25.51 -18.17
C THR A 431 -26.42 -24.03 -18.17
N GLY A 432 -25.60 -23.16 -17.60
CA GLY A 432 -25.80 -21.71 -17.58
C GLY A 432 -25.87 -21.03 -18.96
N THR A 433 -26.09 -21.78 -20.03
CA THR A 433 -26.51 -21.24 -21.33
C THR A 433 -27.96 -20.78 -21.22
N PRO A 434 -28.26 -19.48 -21.39
CA PRO A 434 -29.65 -19.05 -21.51
C PRO A 434 -30.29 -19.83 -22.65
N GLY A 435 -31.37 -20.56 -22.34
CA GLY A 435 -32.14 -21.29 -23.34
C GLY A 435 -32.51 -20.35 -24.50
N PRO A 436 -32.63 -20.87 -25.74
CA PRO A 436 -32.94 -20.05 -26.90
C PRO A 436 -34.20 -19.24 -26.60
N SER A 437 -34.07 -17.91 -26.64
CA SER A 437 -35.20 -17.01 -26.42
C SER A 437 -36.36 -17.44 -27.32
N PRO A 438 -37.61 -17.51 -26.81
CA PRO A 438 -38.74 -17.82 -27.66
C PRO A 438 -38.77 -16.83 -28.83
N PRO A 439 -39.03 -17.29 -30.07
CA PRO A 439 -38.92 -16.44 -31.23
C PRO A 439 -39.79 -15.21 -31.04
N LEU A 440 -39.16 -14.03 -31.12
CA LEU A 440 -39.83 -12.74 -31.12
C LEU A 440 -40.92 -12.79 -32.21
N ARG A 441 -42.17 -12.86 -31.78
CA ARG A 441 -43.33 -12.67 -32.64
C ARG A 441 -43.24 -11.24 -33.18
N ARG A 442 -42.67 -11.09 -34.38
CA ARG A 442 -42.72 -9.83 -35.13
C ARG A 442 -44.18 -9.46 -35.32
N ARG A 443 -44.63 -8.38 -34.69
CA ARG A 443 -45.85 -7.69 -35.09
C ARG A 443 -45.69 -7.27 -36.56
N PRO A 444 -46.67 -7.49 -37.45
CA PRO A 444 -46.62 -6.98 -38.80
C PRO A 444 -46.61 -5.45 -38.75
N GLY A 445 -45.53 -4.83 -39.25
CA GLY A 445 -45.52 -3.41 -39.57
C GLY A 445 -46.45 -3.09 -40.76
N PRO A 446 -46.93 -1.84 -40.88
CA PRO A 446 -47.90 -1.48 -41.89
C PRO A 446 -47.28 -1.53 -43.30
N ARG A 447 -48.03 -2.07 -44.26
CA ARG A 447 -47.67 -2.06 -45.69
C ARG A 447 -47.77 -0.63 -46.22
N CYS A 448 -46.68 -0.08 -46.73
CA CYS A 448 -46.72 1.04 -47.66
C CYS A 448 -46.83 0.50 -49.09
N SER A 449 -47.91 0.86 -49.77
CA SER A 449 -48.16 0.61 -51.19
C SER A 449 -47.25 1.46 -52.07
N SER A 450 -46.59 0.82 -53.03
CA SER A 450 -45.77 1.44 -54.09
C SER A 450 -46.64 2.15 -55.13
N GLY A 451 -46.42 3.45 -55.33
CA GLY A 451 -46.92 4.24 -56.45
C GLY A 451 -45.76 4.87 -57.23
N ASN A 452 -45.74 4.63 -58.55
CA ASN A 452 -44.74 5.07 -59.53
C ASN A 452 -44.65 6.61 -59.69
N ARG A 453 -43.43 7.19 -59.69
CA ARG A 453 -42.95 8.26 -60.60
C ARG A 453 -41.43 8.55 -60.42
N PRO A 454 -40.71 9.03 -61.46
CA PRO A 454 -39.24 9.14 -61.48
C PRO A 454 -38.77 10.62 -61.33
N PRO A 455 -37.47 10.97 -61.46
CA PRO A 455 -36.66 11.44 -60.35
C PRO A 455 -36.33 12.94 -60.43
N GLU A 456 -36.48 13.68 -59.35
CA GLU A 456 -35.79 14.96 -59.17
C GLU A 456 -35.22 15.09 -57.76
N SER A 457 -34.04 15.70 -57.73
CA SER A 457 -33.14 15.93 -56.61
C SER A 457 -33.82 16.46 -55.35
N SER A 458 -33.49 15.90 -54.19
CA SER A 458 -33.42 16.69 -52.95
C SER A 458 -32.56 16.01 -51.89
N THR A 459 -31.68 16.84 -51.36
CA THR A 459 -30.80 16.72 -50.19
C THR A 459 -31.42 16.05 -48.97
N CYS A 460 -30.72 15.07 -48.39
CA CYS A 460 -30.98 14.57 -47.05
C CYS A 460 -30.33 15.51 -46.02
N GLY A 461 -31.15 16.25 -45.27
CA GLY A 461 -30.72 17.02 -44.11
C GLY A 461 -30.44 16.10 -42.91
N THR A 462 -29.31 16.34 -42.26
CA THR A 462 -28.96 15.79 -40.94
C THR A 462 -29.72 16.55 -39.85
N THR A 463 -30.58 15.87 -39.11
CA THR A 463 -31.16 16.39 -37.86
C THR A 463 -30.44 15.82 -36.65
N SER A 464 -29.82 16.72 -35.88
CA SER A 464 -29.29 16.47 -34.53
C SER A 464 -30.38 16.04 -33.55
N PRO A 465 -30.07 15.22 -32.54
CA PRO A 465 -31.01 14.92 -31.46
C PRO A 465 -31.06 16.08 -30.46
N THR A 466 -32.27 16.55 -30.20
CA THR A 466 -32.61 17.51 -29.14
C THR A 466 -32.54 16.83 -27.77
N THR A 467 -31.84 17.49 -26.85
CA THR A 467 -31.81 17.27 -25.40
C THR A 467 -33.22 17.26 -24.79
N SER A 468 -33.56 16.19 -24.08
CA SER A 468 -34.75 16.09 -23.24
C SER A 468 -34.44 16.63 -21.85
N THR A 469 -35.14 17.68 -21.45
CA THR A 469 -35.13 18.26 -20.09
C THR A 469 -36.16 17.55 -19.21
N LEU A 470 -35.69 16.96 -18.12
CA LEU A 470 -36.50 16.45 -17.00
C LEU A 470 -37.14 17.62 -16.21
N PRO A 471 -38.38 17.47 -15.69
CA PRO A 471 -39.01 18.47 -14.84
C PRO A 471 -38.54 18.36 -13.36
N PRO A 472 -38.57 19.47 -12.59
CA PRO A 472 -38.06 19.49 -11.22
C PRO A 472 -39.02 18.83 -10.21
N SER A 473 -38.42 18.12 -9.24
CA SER A 473 -39.09 17.51 -8.10
C SER A 473 -39.66 18.57 -7.15
N ARG A 474 -40.92 18.37 -6.74
CA ARG A 474 -41.62 19.17 -5.73
C ARG A 474 -40.98 19.01 -4.35
N THR A 475 -40.69 20.14 -3.71
CA THR A 475 -40.50 20.29 -2.27
C THR A 475 -41.84 20.24 -1.52
N PRO A 476 -41.91 19.73 -0.27
CA PRO A 476 -43.07 19.94 0.58
C PRO A 476 -42.93 21.23 1.40
N ASN A 477 -43.94 22.08 1.29
CA ASN A 477 -44.12 23.29 2.08
C ASN A 477 -44.50 22.98 3.54
N THR A 478 -43.88 23.73 4.44
CA THR A 478 -44.27 24.02 5.81
C THR A 478 -45.39 25.07 5.90
N HIS A 479 -46.39 24.88 6.77
CA HIS A 479 -46.98 25.93 7.66
C HIS A 479 -48.06 25.35 8.62
N SER A 480 -47.73 25.30 9.94
CA SER A 480 -48.34 25.99 11.13
C SER A 480 -49.87 26.27 11.22
N PRO A 481 -50.51 26.61 12.41
CA PRO A 481 -50.00 26.77 13.81
C PRO A 481 -50.99 26.45 15.01
N VAL A 482 -50.54 26.80 16.24
CA VAL A 482 -51.25 27.22 17.50
C VAL A 482 -51.96 26.20 18.42
N ALA A 483 -51.46 26.05 19.67
CA ALA A 483 -52.10 26.53 20.92
C ALA A 483 -51.24 26.19 22.15
N GLY A 484 -50.99 27.18 23.01
CA GLY A 484 -50.22 27.02 24.25
C GLY A 484 -51.05 27.19 25.50
N THR A 485 -50.47 26.86 26.66
CA THR A 485 -50.62 27.60 27.93
C THR A 485 -49.54 27.14 28.94
N PRO A 486 -49.15 27.98 29.92
CA PRO A 486 -47.98 27.79 30.76
C PRO A 486 -48.36 27.40 32.20
N VAL A 487 -47.40 26.85 32.96
CA VAL A 487 -47.36 27.01 34.42
C VAL A 487 -45.92 27.23 34.87
N LYS A 488 -45.69 28.38 35.50
CA LYS A 488 -44.59 28.63 36.44
C LYS A 488 -45.18 28.55 37.86
N THR A 489 -44.49 27.83 38.73
CA THR A 489 -43.97 28.29 40.04
C THR A 489 -42.81 27.42 40.41
#